data_AF-A0A522WU34-F1
#
_entry.id   AF-A0A522WU34-F1
#
_cell.length_a   1.000
_cell.length_b   1.000
_cell.length_c   1.000
_cell.angle_alpha   90.00
_cell.angle_beta   90.00
_cell.angle_gamma   90.00
#
_symmetry.space_group_name_H-M   'P 1'
#
loop_
_entity.id
_entity.type
_entity.pdbx_description
1 polymer ?
#
loop_
_entity_poly.entity_id
_entity_poly.type
_entity_poly.pdbx_seq_one_letter_code
_entity_poly.pdbx_strand_id
1 'polypeptide(L)' 'MSVWVVGKHVKVQGMSRDFKILSYNFTSGGCVEMILESPEGSRIFLKRRKSQISDIEHEYAFDADSNGHSYSH' A
#
# COMPACT_ATOMS: atom_id res chain seq x y z
N MET A 1 -10.01 -5.41 -9.23
CA MET A 1 -9.13 -5.10 -8.08
C MET A 1 -7.98 -4.24 -8.57
N SER A 2 -7.88 -3.02 -8.06
CA SER A 2 -6.89 -2.02 -8.48
C SER A 2 -5.91 -1.78 -7.33
N VAL A 3 -4.67 -1.45 -7.66
CA VAL A 3 -3.63 -1.16 -6.65
C VAL A 3 -3.10 0.24 -6.89
N TRP A 4 -3.09 1.01 -5.83
CA TRP A 4 -2.60 2.37 -5.80
C TRP A 4 -1.47 2.50 -4.81
N VAL A 5 -0.52 3.37 -5.14
CA VAL A 5 0.62 3.69 -4.29
C VAL A 5 0.52 5.15 -3.91
N VAL A 6 0.70 5.42 -2.62
CA VAL A 6 0.72 6.77 -2.04
C VAL A 6 1.97 6.85 -1.17
N GLY A 7 3.04 7.43 -1.72
CA GLY A 7 4.37 7.39 -1.11
C GLY A 7 4.81 5.96 -0.83
N LYS A 8 4.99 5.61 0.46
CA LYS A 8 5.38 4.25 0.89
C LYS A 8 4.20 3.33 1.19
N HIS A 9 2.97 3.78 0.99
CA HIS A 9 1.76 3.01 1.30
C HIS A 9 1.13 2.41 0.05
N VAL A 10 0.42 1.29 0.25
CA VAL A 10 -0.36 0.62 -0.79
C VAL A 10 -1.84 0.63 -0.41
N LYS A 11 -2.69 1.06 -1.34
CA LYS A 11 -4.15 0.98 -1.24
C LYS A 11 -4.68 0.00 -2.28
N VAL A 12 -5.44 -0.99 -1.85
CA VAL A 12 -6.04 -2.00 -2.74
C VAL A 12 -7.55 -1.76 -2.82
N GLN A 13 -8.05 -1.39 -4.00
CA GLN A 13 -9.47 -1.17 -4.24
C GLN A 13 -10.14 -2.43 -4.83
N GLY A 14 -11.36 -2.71 -4.38
CA GLY A 14 -12.13 -3.86 -4.85
C GLY A 14 -11.62 -5.19 -4.30
N MET A 15 -10.86 -5.16 -3.20
CA MET A 15 -10.60 -6.32 -2.35
C MET A 15 -11.78 -6.49 -1.40
N SER A 16 -12.25 -7.73 -1.16
CA SER A 16 -13.27 -7.97 -0.13
C SER A 16 -12.73 -7.51 1.23
N ARG A 17 -13.60 -6.99 2.09
CA ARG A 17 -13.24 -6.49 3.43
C ARG A 17 -12.65 -7.58 4.33
N ASP A 18 -12.91 -8.83 3.99
CA ASP A 18 -12.51 -9.98 4.78
C ASP A 18 -11.05 -10.41 4.50
N PHE A 19 -10.45 -9.89 3.42
CA PHE A 19 -9.03 -10.08 3.16
C PHE A 19 -8.18 -9.08 3.95
N LYS A 20 -6.99 -9.51 4.35
CA LYS A 20 -6.00 -8.66 5.03
C LYS A 20 -4.72 -8.59 4.22
N ILE A 21 -4.10 -7.41 4.17
CA ILE A 21 -2.73 -7.28 3.66
C ILE A 21 -1.80 -7.57 4.83
N LEU A 22 -1.05 -8.68 4.76
CA LEU A 22 -0.09 -9.05 5.80
C LEU A 22 1.23 -8.31 5.62
N SER A 23 1.68 -8.18 4.37
CA SER A 23 2.91 -7.46 4.02
C SER A 23 2.89 -7.04 2.56
N TYR A 24 3.71 -6.05 2.25
CA TYR A 24 4.00 -5.66 0.88
C TYR A 24 5.42 -5.11 0.76
N ASN A 25 5.98 -5.21 -0.45
CA ASN A 25 7.30 -4.68 -0.75
C ASN A 25 7.32 -4.05 -2.15
N PHE A 26 8.06 -2.95 -2.27
CA PHE A 26 8.36 -2.31 -3.54
C PHE A 26 9.65 -2.89 -4.10
N THR A 27 9.60 -3.52 -5.27
CA THR A 27 10.81 -4.05 -5.91
C THR A 27 11.48 -2.99 -6.78
N SER A 28 12.78 -3.16 -7.01
CA SER A 28 13.47 -2.43 -8.08
C SER A 28 12.68 -2.58 -9.39
N GLY A 29 12.40 -1.47 -10.07
CA GLY A 29 11.51 -1.42 -11.25
C GLY A 29 10.06 -0.99 -10.97
N GLY A 30 9.71 -0.64 -9.73
CA GLY A 30 8.40 -0.06 -9.39
C GLY A 30 7.24 -1.06 -9.41
N CYS A 31 7.53 -2.35 -9.20
CA CYS A 31 6.49 -3.35 -8.95
C CYS A 31 6.17 -3.41 -7.46
N VAL A 32 4.96 -3.87 -7.14
CA VAL A 32 4.53 -4.13 -5.75
C VAL A 32 4.23 -5.61 -5.61
N GLU A 33 4.86 -6.24 -4.65
CA GLU A 33 4.60 -7.61 -4.22
C GLU A 33 3.90 -7.58 -2.86
N MET A 34 2.85 -8.39 -2.67
CA MET A 34 2.01 -8.39 -1.48
C MET A 34 1.67 -9.81 -1.05
N ILE A 35 1.54 -10.00 0.26
CA ILE A 35 0.96 -11.19 0.86
C ILE A 35 -0.40 -10.80 1.42
N LEU A 36 -1.45 -11.47 0.92
CA LEU A 36 -2.81 -11.32 1.40
C LEU A 36 -3.21 -12.55 2.20
N GLU A 37 -4.03 -12.38 3.23
CA GLU A 37 -4.68 -13.46 3.97
C GLU A 37 -6.17 -13.42 3.67
N SER A 38 -6.71 -14.56 3.25
CA SER A 38 -8.14 -14.79 3.09
C SER A 38 -8.83 -15.01 4.44
N PRO A 39 -10.16 -14.96 4.51
CA PRO A 39 -10.91 -15.21 5.74
C PRO A 39 -10.73 -16.62 6.29
N GLU A 40 -10.37 -17.55 5.40
CA GLU A 40 -10.14 -18.97 5.71
C GLU A 40 -8.75 -19.21 6.33
N GLY A 41 -7.89 -18.18 6.37
CA GLY A 41 -6.48 -18.30 6.73
C GLY A 41 -5.54 -18.68 5.57
N SER A 42 -6.07 -18.89 4.35
CA SER A 42 -5.25 -19.13 3.16
C SER A 42 -4.44 -17.88 2.79
N ARG A 43 -3.16 -18.05 2.44
CA ARG A 43 -2.26 -16.96 2.02
C ARG A 43 -2.17 -16.86 0.50
N ILE A 44 -2.32 -15.66 -0.03
CA ILE A 44 -2.25 -15.37 -1.46
C ILE A 44 -1.06 -14.43 -1.72
N PHE A 45 -0.20 -14.83 -2.66
CA PHE A 45 0.91 -14.00 -3.14
C PHE A 45 0.49 -13.24 -4.38
N LEU A 46 0.56 -11.92 -4.34
CA LEU A 46 0.14 -11.06 -5.42
C LEU A 46 1.29 -10.15 -5.87
N LYS A 47 1.54 -10.12 -7.17
CA LYS A 47 2.49 -9.21 -7.80
C LYS A 47 1.78 -8.30 -8.80
N ARG A 48 1.99 -6.98 -8.67
CA ARG A 48 1.53 -5.98 -9.63
C ARG A 48 2.72 -5.31 -10.30
N ARG A 49 2.69 -5.26 -11.62
CA ARG A 49 3.69 -4.53 -12.43
C ARG A 49 3.45 -3.03 -12.31
N LYS A 50 4.50 -2.23 -12.52
CA LYS A 50 4.40 -0.75 -12.54
C LYS A 50 3.26 -0.25 -13.44
N SER A 51 3.07 -0.85 -14.62
CA SER A 51 1.99 -0.48 -15.56
C SER A 51 0.58 -0.80 -15.08
N GLN A 52 0.42 -1.54 -13.98
CA GLN A 52 -0.87 -1.93 -13.38
C GLN A 52 -1.13 -1.19 -12.06
N ILE A 53 -0.23 -0.32 -11.65
CA ILE A 53 -0.29 0.45 -10.43
C ILE A 53 -0.56 1.89 -10.85
N SER A 54 -1.58 2.53 -10.26
CA SER A 54 -1.72 3.98 -10.38
C SER A 54 -0.96 4.63 -9.24
N ASP A 55 -0.01 5.48 -9.61
CA ASP A 55 0.69 6.34 -8.68
C ASP A 55 -0.17 7.58 -8.44
N ILE A 56 -0.51 7.84 -7.18
CA ILE A 56 -1.38 8.96 -6.79
C ILE A 56 -0.64 9.90 -5.83
N GLU A 57 0.69 9.98 -5.93
CA GLU A 57 1.50 10.93 -5.16
C GLU A 57 1.01 12.39 -5.24
N HIS A 58 0.31 12.78 -6.31
CA HIS A 58 -0.23 14.14 -6.48
C HIS A 58 -1.64 14.38 -5.89
N GLU A 59 -2.46 13.37 -5.58
CA GLU A 59 -3.78 13.63 -4.97
C GLU A 59 -3.78 13.60 -3.44
N TYR A 60 -2.69 13.11 -2.83
CA TYR A 60 -2.54 13.07 -1.39
C TYR A 60 -1.22 13.76 -1.02
N ALA A 61 -1.25 15.09 -0.95
CA ALA A 61 -0.36 15.82 -0.05
C ALA A 61 -0.73 15.38 1.38
N PHE A 62 -0.20 14.24 1.82
CA PHE A 62 -0.16 13.92 3.23
C PHE A 62 0.71 15.02 3.83
N ASP A 63 0.12 15.91 4.63
CA ASP A 63 0.86 16.94 5.36
C ASP A 63 2.03 16.24 6.05
N ALA A 64 3.24 16.43 5.51
CA ALA A 64 4.45 15.80 5.97
C ALA A 64 4.99 16.52 7.21
N ASP A 65 4.11 16.89 8.14
CA ASP A 65 4.45 17.72 9.30
C ASP A 65 3.78 17.29 10.61
N SER A 66 3.34 16.03 10.74
CA SER A 66 2.97 15.48 12.05
C SER A 66 4.18 15.02 12.88
N ASN A 67 5.33 15.69 12.76
CA ASN A 67 6.47 15.48 13.65
C ASN A 67 7.07 16.79 14.18
N GLY A 68 6.20 17.71 14.61
CA GLY A 68 6.56 18.82 15.51
C GLY A 68 6.24 18.47 16.96
N HIS A 69 6.94 17.50 17.56
CA HIS A 69 6.98 17.39 19.03
C HIS A 69 7.77 18.60 19.55
N SER A 70 7.07 19.69 19.85
CA SER A 70 7.62 20.81 20.62
C SER A 70 7.82 20.35 22.06
N TYR A 71 9.01 19.84 22.37
CA TYR A 71 9.49 19.81 23.75
C TYR A 71 9.85 21.25 24.14
N SER A 72 8.88 21.97 24.70
CA SER A 72 9.13 23.23 25.40
C SER A 72 9.70 22.92 26.78
N HIS A 73 10.89 23.48 27.03
CA HIS A 73 11.60 23.53 28.32
C HIS A 73 10.89 24.44 29.32
#